data_AF-A0AAJ1AUQ3-F1
#
_entry.id   AF-A0AAJ1AUQ3-F1
#
_cell.length_a   1.000
_cell.length_b   1.000
_cell.length_c   1.000
_cell.angle_alpha   90.00
_cell.angle_beta   90.00
_cell.angle_gamma   90.00
#
_symmetry.space_group_name_H-M   'P 1'
#
loop_
_entity.id
_entity.type
_entity.pdbx_description
1 polymer ?
#
loop_
_entity_poly.entity_id
_entity_poly.type
_entity_poly.pdbx_seq_one_letter_code
_entity_poly.pdbx_strand_id
1 'polypeptide(L)' 'MEDHCVACGEVIPEGRQVCPICNREYEGVPALSRTDNETLICPECGTAQALDDALRGSDMPEEEKQAYKAGILKVIYK' A
#
# COMPACT_ATOMS: atom_id res chain seq x y z
N MET A 1 1.47 -21.62 -16.06
CA MET A 1 2.62 -21.29 -15.19
C MET A 1 2.17 -20.07 -14.43
N GLU A 2 1.64 -20.28 -13.23
CA GLU A 2 1.16 -19.19 -12.38
C GLU A 2 2.39 -18.54 -11.72
N ASP A 3 2.57 -17.23 -11.91
CA ASP A 3 3.64 -16.48 -11.25
C ASP A 3 3.27 -16.30 -9.77
N HIS A 4 4.01 -16.97 -8.89
CA HIS A 4 3.81 -16.89 -7.45
C HIS A 4 4.79 -15.89 -6.85
N CYS A 5 4.34 -15.12 -5.87
CA CYS A 5 5.22 -14.20 -5.17
C CYS A 5 6.27 -14.97 -4.34
N VAL A 6 7.56 -14.80 -4.63
CA VAL A 6 8.68 -15.45 -3.89
C VAL A 6 8.77 -15.01 -2.42
N ALA A 7 8.11 -13.93 -2.02
CA ALA A 7 8.13 -13.42 -0.65
C ALA A 7 6.97 -13.94 0.22
N CYS A 8 5.78 -14.18 -0.34
CA CYS A 8 4.59 -14.60 0.43
C CYS A 8 3.94 -15.90 -0.06
N GLY A 9 4.35 -16.46 -1.20
CA GLY A 9 3.84 -17.72 -1.74
C GLY A 9 2.44 -17.64 -2.37
N GLU A 10 1.76 -16.50 -2.29
CA GLU A 10 0.44 -16.31 -2.87
C GLU A 10 0.52 -16.22 -4.42
N VAL A 11 -0.49 -16.81 -5.08
CA VAL A 11 -0.69 -16.73 -6.53
C VAL A 11 -0.95 -15.27 -6.92
N ILE A 12 -0.28 -14.73 -7.94
CA ILE A 12 -0.62 -13.43 -8.54
C ILE A 12 -1.75 -13.67 -9.55
N PRO A 13 -3.03 -13.36 -9.25
CA PRO A 13 -4.12 -13.69 -10.16
C PRO A 13 -4.13 -12.70 -11.33
N GLU A 14 -3.71 -13.18 -12.52
CA GLU A 14 -3.94 -12.60 -13.85
C GLU A 14 -3.61 -11.11 -14.05
N GLY A 15 -2.83 -10.52 -13.15
CA GLY A 15 -2.29 -9.17 -13.28
C GLY A 15 -3.22 -8.03 -12.89
N ARG A 16 -4.45 -8.25 -12.39
CA ARG A 16 -5.35 -7.17 -11.93
C ARG A 16 -6.06 -7.50 -10.63
N GLN A 17 -5.70 -6.81 -9.56
CA GLN A 17 -6.37 -6.88 -8.26
C GLN A 17 -7.03 -5.54 -7.93
N VAL A 18 -8.14 -5.56 -7.20
CA VAL A 18 -8.82 -4.33 -6.74
C VAL A 18 -8.50 -4.12 -5.27
N CYS A 19 -8.05 -2.92 -4.92
CA CYS A 19 -7.77 -2.58 -3.53
C CYS A 19 -9.08 -2.41 -2.74
N PRO A 20 -9.27 -3.09 -1.59
CA PRO A 20 -10.47 -2.90 -0.77
C PRO A 20 -10.51 -1.54 -0.05
N ILE A 21 -9.38 -0.79 -0.01
CA ILE A 21 -9.30 0.53 0.63
C ILE A 21 -9.66 1.65 -0.34
N CYS A 22 -9.06 1.65 -1.54
CA CYS A 22 -9.23 2.75 -2.49
C CYS A 22 -10.05 2.37 -3.73
N ASN A 23 -10.51 1.12 -3.82
CA ASN A 23 -11.27 0.57 -4.96
C ASN A 23 -10.60 0.75 -6.32
N ARG A 24 -9.27 0.98 -6.36
CA ARG A 24 -8.51 1.05 -7.60
C ARG A 24 -7.98 -0.31 -7.98
N GLU A 25 -8.01 -0.58 -9.27
CA GLU A 25 -7.29 -1.69 -9.89
C GLU A 25 -5.79 -1.42 -9.82
N TYR A 26 -5.01 -2.42 -9.40
CA TYR A 26 -3.57 -2.39 -9.39
C TYR A 26 -3.03 -3.68 -10.00
N GLU A 27 -1.93 -3.54 -10.72
CA GLU A 27 -1.22 -4.65 -11.36
C GLU A 27 0.10 -4.87 -10.60
N GLY A 28 0.35 -6.09 -10.12
CA GLY A 28 1.61 -6.44 -9.43
C GLY A 28 1.42 -7.01 -8.01
N VAL A 29 2.48 -6.93 -7.20
CA VAL A 29 2.54 -7.57 -5.87
C VAL A 29 1.67 -6.78 -4.87
N PRO A 30 0.67 -7.42 -4.22
CA PRO A 30 -0.11 -6.77 -3.18
C PRO A 30 0.72 -6.48 -1.93
N ALA A 31 0.43 -5.38 -1.26
CA ALA A 31 1.00 -5.05 0.04
C ALA A 31 0.09 -5.60 1.15
N LEU A 32 0.69 -6.07 2.25
CA LEU A 32 -0.06 -6.45 3.45
C LEU A 32 -0.45 -5.20 4.24
N SER A 33 -1.73 -5.11 4.65
CA SER A 33 -2.22 -4.01 5.49
C SER A 33 -1.47 -3.98 6.82
N ARG A 34 -0.84 -2.86 7.17
CA ARG A 34 -0.19 -2.69 8.49
C ARG A 34 -1.19 -2.48 9.62
N THR A 35 -2.43 -2.14 9.29
CA THR A 35 -3.51 -1.97 10.27
C THR A 35 -4.04 -3.32 10.75
N ASP A 36 -4.30 -4.23 9.80
CA ASP A 36 -5.02 -5.49 10.07
C ASP A 36 -4.13 -6.74 9.92
N ASN A 37 -2.91 -6.61 9.37
CA ASN A 37 -1.95 -7.70 9.10
C ASN A 37 -2.49 -8.92 8.32
N GLU A 38 -3.70 -8.82 7.77
CA GLU A 38 -4.37 -9.90 7.03
C GLU A 38 -4.79 -9.44 5.63
N THR A 39 -5.24 -8.19 5.49
CA THR A 39 -5.80 -7.68 4.23
C THR A 39 -4.70 -7.36 3.21
N LEU A 40 -4.81 -7.95 2.02
CA LEU A 40 -4.00 -7.59 0.84
C LEU A 40 -4.56 -6.32 0.19
N ILE A 41 -3.72 -5.30 0.07
CA ILE A 41 -4.06 -3.96 -0.41
C ILE A 41 -3.10 -3.53 -1.52
N CYS A 42 -3.46 -2.49 -2.27
CA CYS A 42 -2.55 -1.98 -3.30
C CYS A 42 -1.26 -1.43 -2.66
N PRO A 43 -0.14 -1.43 -3.42
CA PRO A 43 1.14 -0.94 -2.91
C PRO A 43 1.08 0.56 -2.53
N GLU A 44 0.25 1.36 -3.20
CA GLU A 44 -0.03 2.75 -2.81
C GLU A 44 -0.63 2.84 -1.40
N CYS A 45 -1.69 2.07 -1.13
CA CYS A 45 -2.34 2.03 0.20
C CYS A 45 -1.40 1.45 1.27
N GLY A 46 -0.59 0.45 0.92
CA GLY A 46 0.42 -0.11 1.84
C GLY A 46 1.49 0.90 2.24
N THR A 47 1.97 1.70 1.28
CA THR A 47 2.93 2.79 1.53
C THR A 47 2.29 3.89 2.37
N ALA A 48 1.03 4.23 2.06
CA ALA A 48 0.23 5.17 2.82
C ALA A 48 0.10 4.77 4.30
N GLN A 49 -0.15 3.49 4.60
CA GLN A 49 -0.19 2.98 5.97
C GLN A 49 1.20 2.92 6.62
N ALA A 50 2.26 2.62 5.86
CA ALA A 50 3.64 2.69 6.34
C ALA A 50 3.98 4.05 6.94
N LEU A 51 3.64 5.09 6.19
CA LEU A 51 3.93 6.47 6.54
C LEU A 51 3.08 6.92 7.73
N ASP A 52 1.83 6.46 7.80
CA ASP A 52 0.95 6.73 8.93
C ASP A 52 1.50 6.15 10.23
N ASP A 53 1.94 4.89 10.20
CA ASP A 53 2.56 4.21 11.33
C ASP A 53 3.84 4.93 11.80
N ALA A 54 4.70 5.30 10.84
CA ALA A 54 5.93 6.03 11.09
C ALA A 54 5.69 7.44 11.65
N LEU A 55 4.63 8.14 11.21
CA LEU A 55 4.28 9.50 11.62
C LEU A 55 3.36 9.57 12.85
N ARG A 56 2.88 8.43 13.35
CA ARG A 56 1.98 8.36 14.52
C ARG A 56 2.58 9.03 15.76
N GLY A 57 3.89 8.93 15.96
CA GLY A 57 4.60 9.55 17.07
C GLY A 57 5.10 10.97 16.83
N SER A 58 4.80 11.56 15.66
CA SER A 58 5.23 12.91 15.31
C SER A 58 4.23 13.96 15.76
N ASP A 59 4.70 15.08 16.31
CA ASP A 59 3.90 16.25 16.73
C ASP A 59 3.38 17.10 15.54
N MET A 60 3.56 16.59 14.31
CA MET A 60 3.12 17.28 13.10
C MET A 60 1.60 17.35 13.01
N PRO A 61 1.03 18.45 12.50
CA PRO A 61 -0.38 18.53 12.20
C PRO A 61 -0.78 17.52 11.11
N GLU A 62 -2.02 17.05 11.17
CA GLU A 62 -2.54 16.02 10.26
C GLU A 62 -2.51 16.44 8.78
N GLU A 63 -2.65 17.75 8.53
CA GLU A 63 -2.53 18.32 7.18
C GLU A 63 -1.12 18.17 6.60
N GLU A 64 -0.08 18.45 7.38
CA GLU A 64 1.31 18.25 6.95
C GLU A 64 1.63 16.76 6.75
N LYS A 65 1.12 15.89 7.64
CA LYS A 65 1.27 14.43 7.47
C LYS A 65 0.64 13.95 6.17
N GLN A 66 -0.56 14.44 5.83
CA GLN A 66 -1.21 14.14 4.55
C GLN A 66 -0.44 14.69 3.36
N ALA A 67 0.05 15.93 3.43
CA ALA A 67 0.84 16.53 2.36
C ALA A 67 2.15 15.76 2.11
N TYR A 68 2.85 15.37 3.18
CA TYR A 68 4.05 14.55 3.11
C TYR A 68 3.76 13.18 2.48
N LYS A 69 2.69 12.51 2.94
CA LYS A 69 2.24 11.23 2.42
C LYS A 69 1.88 11.30 0.93
N ALA A 70 1.12 12.31 0.52
CA ALA A 70 0.79 12.54 -0.88
C ALA A 70 2.04 12.85 -1.73
N GLY A 71 3.00 13.59 -1.16
CA GLY A 71 4.28 13.88 -1.81
C GLY A 71 5.11 12.61 -2.07
N ILE A 72 5.29 11.77 -1.04
CA ILE A 72 6.03 10.50 -1.15
C ILE A 72 5.37 9.57 -2.16
N LEU A 73 4.04 9.41 -2.07
CA LEU A 73 3.28 8.57 -3.01
C LEU A 73 3.48 9.02 -4.46
N LYS A 74 3.44 10.34 -4.73
CA LYS A 74 3.71 10.90 -6.06
C LYS A 74 5.14 10.68 -6.55
N VAL A 75 6.13 10.53 -5.66
CA VAL A 75 7.51 10.25 -6.04
C VAL A 75 7.71 8.77 -6.38
N ILE A 76 7.05 7.87 -5.64
CA ILE A 76 7.20 6.42 -5.80
C ILE A 76 6.38 5.90 -6.98
N TYR A 77 5.15 6.38 -7.18
CA TYR A 77 4.20 5.86 -8.18
C TYR A 77 3.99 6.81 -9.36
N LYS A 78 5.05 7.55 -9.75
CA LYS A 78 5.02 8.56 -10.80
C LYS A 78 4.85 7.98 -12.21
#